data_AF-A0A0D3KCN7-F1
#
_entry.id   AF-A0A0D3KCN7-F1
#
_cell.length_a   1.000
_cell.length_b   1.000
_cell.length_c   1.000
_cell.angle_alpha   90.00
_cell.angle_beta   90.00
_cell.angle_gamma   90.00
#
_symmetry.space_group_name_H-M   'P 1'
#
loop_
_entity.id
_entity.type
_entity.pdbx_description
1 polymer ?
#
loop_
_entity_poly.entity_id
_entity_poly.type
_entity_poly.pdbx_seq_one_letter_code
_entity_poly.pdbx_strand_id
1 'polypeptide(L)'
;MNKLEIAEYLRKLYGMPVTKVHTANYDGKEKRDPRDPTKRQTHQPRPPKTAAYKKAFVYLADEQGAQRPRYHEVEAQLTPEALASWPAKPGLSARELREQAERAGREG
;
A
#
# COMPACT_ATOMS: atom_id res chain seq x y z
N MET A 1 17.84 13.32 9.90
CA MET A 1 16.46 13.74 10.22
C MET A 1 15.73 12.70 11.05
N ASN A 2 15.26 13.14 12.22
CA ASN A 2 14.45 12.38 13.16
C ASN A 2 12.95 12.54 12.86
N LYS A 3 12.11 11.63 13.38
CA LYS A 3 10.66 11.65 13.19
C LYS A 3 10.02 12.94 13.73
N LEU A 4 10.51 13.44 14.88
CA LEU A 4 10.04 14.68 15.50
C LEU A 4 10.37 15.90 14.63
N GLU A 5 11.62 15.99 14.15
CA GLU A 5 12.05 17.07 13.26
C GLU A 5 11.23 17.10 11.96
N ILE A 6 10.93 15.92 11.38
CA ILE A 6 10.06 15.81 10.20
C ILE A 6 8.67 16.35 10.50
N ALA A 7 8.06 15.95 11.62
CA ALA A 7 6.72 16.38 11.99
C ALA A 7 6.66 17.89 12.27
N GLU A 8 7.63 18.43 13.01
CA GLU A 8 7.71 19.86 13.30
C GLU A 8 7.96 20.69 12.04
N TYR A 9 8.86 20.25 11.16
CA TYR A 9 9.15 20.92 9.91
C TYR A 9 7.90 21.02 9.03
N LEU A 10 7.16 19.93 8.88
CA LEU A 10 5.92 19.89 8.08
C LEU A 10 4.80 20.73 8.69
N ARG A 11 4.67 20.76 10.02
CA ARG A 11 3.68 21.59 10.72
C ARG A 11 4.03 23.08 10.62
N LYS A 12 5.28 23.45 10.87
CA LYS A 12 5.71 24.86 10.93
C LYS A 12 5.80 25.50 9.55
N LEU A 13 6.37 24.79 8.56
CA LEU A 13 6.62 25.37 7.25
C LEU A 13 5.44 25.22 6.29
N TYR A 14 4.72 24.10 6.37
CA TYR A 14 3.65 23.78 5.42
C TYR A 14 2.25 23.75 6.05
N GLY A 15 2.13 24.01 7.36
CA GLY A 15 0.83 23.99 8.05
C GLY A 15 0.13 22.62 8.05
N MET A 16 0.86 21.53 7.75
CA MET A 16 0.25 20.21 7.58
C MET A 16 -0.03 19.57 8.95
N PRO A 17 -1.25 19.07 9.22
CA PRO A 17 -1.60 18.46 10.49
C PRO A 17 -1.08 17.00 10.54
N VAL A 18 0.23 16.85 10.75
CA VAL A 18 0.89 15.53 10.85
C VAL A 18 0.50 14.84 12.15
N THR A 19 -0.05 13.63 12.08
CA THR A 19 -0.42 12.80 13.24
C THR A 19 0.68 11.80 13.60
N LYS A 20 1.29 11.18 12.59
CA LYS A 20 2.28 10.11 12.77
C LYS A 20 3.33 10.16 11.69
N VAL A 21 4.57 9.82 12.04
CA VAL A 21 5.68 9.70 11.10
C VAL A 21 6.37 8.36 11.31
N HIS A 22 6.49 7.58 10.23
CA HIS A 22 7.34 6.41 10.15
C HIS A 22 8.53 6.70 9.26
N THR A 23 9.69 6.18 9.62
CA THR A 23 10.90 6.32 8.80
C THR A 23 11.58 4.99 8.63
N ALA A 24 12.19 4.80 7.46
CA ALA A 24 12.96 3.62 7.12
C ALA A 24 14.23 4.05 6.39
N ASN A 25 15.36 3.46 6.80
CA ASN A 25 16.64 3.66 6.15
C ASN A 25 16.76 2.65 5.00
N TYR A 26 17.06 3.13 3.80
CA TYR A 26 17.25 2.32 2.62
C TYR A 26 18.71 2.41 2.19
N ASP A 27 19.33 1.25 2.06
CA ASP A 27 20.65 1.15 1.45
C ASP A 27 20.56 1.40 -0.05
N GLY A 28 21.59 2.06 -0.57
CA GLY A 28 21.75 2.19 -2.01
C GLY A 28 21.93 0.83 -2.69
N LYS A 29 21.48 0.72 -3.94
CA LYS A 29 21.71 -0.49 -4.73
C LYS A 29 23.10 -0.43 -5.37
N GLU A 30 23.79 -1.55 -5.36
CA GLU A 30 25.00 -1.71 -6.17
C GLU A 30 24.60 -1.75 -7.64
N LYS A 31 25.23 -0.92 -8.47
CA LYS A 31 25.04 -0.97 -9.92
C LYS A 31 25.91 -2.07 -10.48
N ARG A 32 25.31 -3.00 -11.23
CA ARG A 32 26.05 -3.94 -12.08
C ARG A 32 26.46 -3.20 -13.35
N ASP A 33 27.69 -3.38 -13.78
CA ASP A 33 28.14 -2.86 -15.07
C ASP A 33 27.37 -3.60 -16.18
N PRO A 34 26.59 -2.90 -17.03
CA PRO A 34 25.85 -3.53 -18.11
C PRO A 34 26.75 -4.10 -19.22
N ARG A 35 28.03 -3.71 -19.29
CA ARG A 35 28.96 -4.15 -20.35
C ARG A 35 29.60 -5.51 -20.09
N ASP A 36 29.59 -5.98 -18.85
CA ASP A 36 30.14 -7.30 -18.49
C ASP A 36 29.32 -7.93 -17.37
N PRO A 37 28.26 -8.69 -17.69
CA PRO A 37 27.43 -9.32 -16.68
C PRO A 37 28.21 -10.39 -15.90
N THR A 38 29.28 -10.96 -16.45
CA THR A 38 30.00 -12.10 -15.87
C THR A 38 31.03 -11.73 -14.80
N LYS A 39 31.50 -10.48 -14.73
CA LYS A 39 32.44 -10.03 -13.70
C LYS A 39 31.77 -9.95 -12.32
N ARG A 40 31.78 -11.07 -11.59
CA ARG A 40 31.56 -11.11 -10.14
C ARG A 40 32.76 -10.49 -9.42
N GLN A 41 32.80 -9.16 -9.32
CA GLN A 41 33.47 -8.37 -8.27
C GLN A 41 34.87 -8.84 -7.75
N THR A 42 35.68 -9.53 -8.54
CA THR A 42 36.82 -10.27 -7.95
C THR A 42 38.07 -9.44 -7.67
N HIS A 43 38.21 -8.22 -8.21
CA HIS A 43 39.45 -7.44 -7.98
C HIS A 43 39.39 -5.94 -8.33
N GLN A 44 38.24 -5.28 -8.22
CA GLN A 44 38.13 -3.85 -8.51
C GLN A 44 37.63 -3.05 -7.29
N PRO A 45 37.98 -1.74 -7.17
CA PRO A 45 37.38 -0.87 -6.16
C PRO A 45 35.86 -0.94 -6.28
N ARG A 46 35.17 -0.97 -5.13
CA ARG A 46 33.73 -1.27 -4.99
C ARG A 46 32.90 -0.61 -6.11
N PRO A 47 31.93 -1.32 -6.71
CA PRO A 47 31.11 -0.76 -7.79
C PRO A 47 30.39 0.50 -7.32
N PRO A 48 30.05 1.43 -8.25
CA PRO A 48 29.32 2.63 -7.90
C PRO A 48 27.96 2.25 -7.30
N LYS A 49 27.81 2.48 -5.99
CA LYS A 49 26.57 2.29 -5.25
C LYS A 49 25.74 3.57 -5.34
N THR A 50 24.42 3.46 -5.51
CA THR A 50 23.57 4.65 -5.34
C THR A 50 23.72 5.16 -3.90
N ALA A 51 23.50 6.46 -3.67
CA ALA A 51 23.50 6.98 -2.31
C ALA A 51 22.43 6.29 -1.46
N ALA A 52 22.77 5.96 -0.22
CA ALA A 52 21.79 5.53 0.76
C ALA A 52 20.86 6.70 1.09
N TYR A 53 19.59 6.42 1.39
CA TYR A 53 18.61 7.45 1.70
C TYR A 53 17.63 7.00 2.77
N LYS A 54 17.03 7.96 3.46
CA LYS A 54 16.00 7.70 4.48
C LYS A 54 14.64 8.12 3.93
N LYS A 55 13.68 7.19 3.89
CA LYS A 55 12.31 7.47 3.46
C LYS A 55 11.44 7.74 4.69
N ALA A 56 10.54 8.72 4.58
CA ALA A 56 9.53 9.02 5.58
C ALA A 56 8.13 8.72 5.03
N PHE A 57 7.30 8.07 5.84
CA PHE A 57 5.87 7.88 5.61
C PHE A 57 5.12 8.74 6.63
N VAL A 58 4.37 9.71 6.15
CA VAL A 58 3.69 10.72 6.97
C VAL A 58 2.19 10.48 6.92
N TYR A 59 1.57 10.48 8.08
CA TYR A 59 0.12 10.37 8.24
C TYR A 59 -0.41 11.74 8.63
N LEU A 60 -1.42 12.20 7.90
CA LEU A 60 -2.06 13.49 8.09
C LEU A 60 -3.43 13.29 8.75
N ALA A 61 -3.85 14.26 9.55
CA ALA A 61 -5.24 14.38 10.01
C ALA A 61 -6.08 15.11 8.95
N ASP A 62 -7.39 14.90 9.04
CA ASP A 62 -8.39 15.70 8.33
C ASP A 62 -8.64 17.05 9.03
N GLU A 63 -9.55 17.87 8.48
CA GLU A 63 -9.94 19.17 9.02
C GLU A 63 -10.55 19.08 10.44
N GLN A 64 -11.02 17.90 10.84
CA GLN A 64 -11.57 17.63 12.17
C GLN A 64 -10.52 17.03 13.13
N GLY A 65 -9.25 16.94 12.71
CA GLY A 65 -8.15 16.39 13.51
C GLY A 65 -8.15 14.85 13.59
N ALA A 66 -9.04 14.17 12.89
CA ALA A 66 -9.18 12.72 12.90
C ALA A 66 -8.34 12.06 11.79
N GLN A 67 -7.78 10.90 12.10
CA GLN A 67 -7.12 10.05 11.11
C GLN A 67 -8.19 9.14 10.47
N ARG A 68 -8.75 9.54 9.32
CA ARG A 68 -9.72 8.70 8.61
C ARG A 68 -9.05 7.45 8.04
N PRO A 69 -9.73 6.28 8.08
CA PRO A 69 -9.24 5.08 7.42
C PRO A 69 -9.12 5.32 5.91
N ARG A 70 -8.09 4.72 5.29
CA ARG A 70 -7.77 4.91 3.87
C ARG A 70 -8.83 4.30 2.93
N TYR A 71 -9.60 3.35 3.43
CA TYR A 71 -10.71 2.72 2.72
C TYR A 71 -11.98 3.01 3.49
N HIS A 72 -12.99 3.50 2.78
CA HIS A 72 -14.34 3.66 3.29
C HIS A 72 -15.18 2.50 2.77
N GLU A 73 -16.03 1.94 3.62
CA GLU A 73 -17.10 1.06 3.16
C GLU A 73 -18.03 1.89 2.28
N VAL A 74 -18.21 1.46 1.04
CA VAL A 74 -19.13 2.12 0.12
C VAL A 74 -20.50 1.53 0.42
N GLU A 75 -21.37 2.26 1.11
CA GLU A 75 -22.71 1.78 1.51
C GLU A 75 -23.51 1.22 0.32
N ALA A 76 -23.37 1.82 -0.87
CA ALA A 76 -24.00 1.32 -2.10
C ALA A 76 -23.56 -0.11 -2.50
N GLN A 77 -22.36 -0.55 -2.10
CA GLN A 77 -21.85 -1.90 -2.35
C GLN A 77 -22.38 -2.94 -1.35
N LEU A 78 -22.98 -2.50 -0.24
CA LEU A 78 -23.58 -3.38 0.78
C LEU A 78 -25.07 -3.68 0.50
N THR A 79 -25.64 -3.09 -0.56
CA THR A 79 -27.02 -3.39 -0.95
C THR A 79 -27.15 -4.86 -1.40
N PRO A 80 -28.28 -5.52 -1.14
CA PRO A 80 -28.49 -6.91 -1.56
C PRO A 80 -28.33 -7.09 -3.06
N GLU A 81 -28.75 -6.10 -3.85
CA GLU A 81 -28.62 -6.09 -5.31
C GLU A 81 -27.16 -6.00 -5.75
N ALA A 82 -26.37 -5.11 -5.15
CA ALA A 82 -24.94 -5.00 -5.44
C ALA A 82 -24.22 -6.30 -5.08
N LEU A 83 -24.43 -6.84 -3.88
CA LEU A 83 -23.80 -8.09 -3.44
C LEU A 83 -24.15 -9.27 -4.34
N ALA A 84 -25.39 -9.34 -4.85
CA ALA A 84 -25.82 -10.37 -5.79
C ALA A 84 -25.13 -10.26 -7.16
N SER A 85 -24.83 -9.04 -7.60
CA SER A 85 -24.14 -8.77 -8.87
C SER A 85 -22.62 -9.02 -8.83
N TRP A 86 -22.05 -9.18 -7.64
CA TRP A 86 -20.61 -9.45 -7.52
C TRP A 86 -20.27 -10.83 -8.07
N PRO A 87 -19.28 -10.94 -8.98
CA PRO A 87 -18.89 -12.22 -9.56
C PRO A 87 -18.32 -13.18 -8.50
N ALA A 88 -17.72 -12.63 -7.44
CA ALA A 88 -17.14 -13.40 -6.35
C ALA A 88 -18.14 -13.79 -5.24
N LYS A 89 -19.39 -13.28 -5.29
CA LYS A 89 -20.46 -13.50 -4.28
C LYS A 89 -19.95 -13.58 -2.82
N PRO A 90 -19.36 -12.48 -2.31
CA PRO A 90 -18.80 -12.46 -0.96
C PRO A 90 -19.89 -12.74 0.08
N GLY A 91 -19.58 -13.59 1.07
CA GLY A 91 -20.50 -13.98 2.14
C GLY A 91 -21.31 -15.26 1.88
N LEU A 92 -21.26 -15.83 0.67
CA LEU A 92 -21.85 -17.13 0.36
C LEU A 92 -20.78 -18.23 0.36
N SER A 93 -21.10 -19.36 0.99
CA SER A 93 -20.25 -20.55 0.97
C SER A 93 -20.36 -21.28 -0.36
N ALA A 94 -19.33 -22.06 -0.71
CA ALA A 94 -19.31 -22.86 -1.94
C ALA A 94 -20.49 -23.84 -2.06
N ARG A 95 -21.04 -24.29 -0.92
CA ARG A 95 -22.21 -25.18 -0.87
C ARG A 95 -23.48 -24.44 -1.31
N GLU A 96 -23.73 -23.26 -0.76
CA GLU A 96 -24.90 -22.44 -1.08
C GLU A 96 -24.92 -22.01 -2.55
N LEU A 97 -23.73 -21.76 -3.12
CA LEU A 97 -23.58 -21.47 -4.55
C LEU A 97 -23.97 -22.65 -5.45
N ARG A 98 -23.64 -23.88 -5.05
CA ARG A 98 -24.04 -25.10 -5.78
C ARG A 98 -25.55 -25.32 -5.70
N GLU A 99 -26.12 -25.19 -4.52
CA GLU A 99 -27.57 -25.34 -4.31
C GLU A 99 -28.37 -24.27 -5.10
N GLN A 100 -27.87 -23.04 -5.21
CA GLN A 100 -28.47 -22.01 -6.08
C GLN A 100 -28.41 -22.38 -7.57
N ALA A 101 -27.26 -22.87 -8.04
CA ALA A 101 -27.10 -23.25 -9.45
C ALA A 101 -27.99 -24.43 -9.84
N GLU A 102 -28.14 -25.42 -8.95
CA GLU A 102 -29.02 -26.58 -9.16
C GLU A 102 -30.51 -26.21 -9.20
N ARG A 103 -30.93 -25.23 -8.39
CA ARG A 103 -32.31 -24.71 -8.43
C ARG A 103 -32.60 -23.96 -9.72
N ALA A 104 -31.69 -23.06 -10.13
CA ALA A 104 -31.85 -22.30 -11.38
C ALA A 104 -31.89 -23.21 -12.62
N GLY A 105 -31.16 -24.33 -12.61
CA GLY A 105 -31.17 -25.31 -13.71
C GLY A 105 -32.38 -26.24 -13.75
N ARG A 106 -33.28 -26.21 -12.75
CA ARG A 106 -34.52 -27.01 -12.73
C ARG A 106 -35.76 -26.22 -13.15
N GLU A 107 -35.68 -24.90 -13.18
CA GLU A 107 -36.80 -24.00 -13.53
C GLU A 107 -36.72 -23.47 -14.98
N GLY A 108 -35.71 -23.86 -15.75
CA GLY A 108 -35.57 -23.54 -17.18
C GLY A 108 -35.66 -24.78 -18.06
#